data_AF-A0AAN9M9P0-F1
#
_entry.id   AF-A0AAN9M9P0-F1
#
_cell.length_a   1.000
_cell.length_b   1.000
_cell.length_c   1.000
_cell.angle_alpha   90.00
_cell.angle_beta   90.00
_cell.angle_gamma   90.00
#
_symmetry.space_group_name_H-M   'P 1'
#
loop_
_entity.id
_entity.type
_entity.pdbx_description
1 polymer ?
#
loop_
_entity_poly.entity_id
_entity_poly.type
_entity_poly.pdbx_seq_one_letter_code
_entity_poly.pdbx_strand_id
1 'polypeptide(L)'
;MPKSQLQCYAESIYCTGSDLLSNLNSGKTPLDRLLLVVAWTISTTRPLRFGVAPYNPTLGETHHVSKGNLNVLLEQVSHHPPVSALYGTDHQENIDMTWCHSPVSKFNGTSIETKVHGKRQLKLNNHGETYEMNSPNLVIRILPIPGTEWVGNLTIRCRETGLVAELNYMSQSFLGFGAGRRQIKGKIYDSLSQKILHKIEGHWDRTVKVKSTSKAEERVIYDAREVISGLKAPIVKEPESVWPTETALIWGELSQAILSKDWEKAREAKKIVEERQREVGREREAKGENWSPKHFVMSYSKEEGWDCSPIQKFVPHAPIVTL
;
A
#
# COMPACT_ATOMS: atom_id res chain seq x y z
N MET A 1 7.98 -12.81 8.35
CA MET A 1 9.00 -13.09 7.33
C MET A 1 9.69 -11.78 7.03
N PRO A 2 11.01 -11.78 6.90
CA PRO A 2 11.73 -10.61 6.49
C PRO A 2 11.45 -10.34 5.00
N LYS A 3 11.36 -9.07 4.62
CA LYS A 3 10.93 -8.66 3.28
C LYS A 3 11.27 -7.21 3.01
N SER A 4 11.36 -6.86 1.74
CA SER A 4 11.53 -5.49 1.28
C SER A 4 10.24 -4.68 1.41
N GLN A 5 10.39 -3.36 1.50
CA GLN A 5 9.28 -2.42 1.48
C GLN A 5 8.40 -2.61 0.22
N LEU A 6 8.98 -2.98 -0.93
CA LEU A 6 8.21 -3.24 -2.15
C LEU A 6 7.22 -4.40 -1.97
N GLN A 7 7.65 -5.49 -1.33
CA GLN A 7 6.77 -6.63 -1.02
C GLN A 7 5.67 -6.21 -0.04
N CYS A 8 5.97 -5.37 0.95
CA CYS A 8 4.96 -4.84 1.87
C CYS A 8 3.88 -4.01 1.16
N TYR A 9 4.27 -3.17 0.19
CA TYR A 9 3.32 -2.37 -0.60
C TYR A 9 2.45 -3.26 -1.49
N ALA A 10 3.06 -4.24 -2.14
CA ALA A 10 2.35 -5.20 -2.97
C ALA A 10 1.34 -6.03 -2.13
N GLU A 11 1.75 -6.58 -1.00
CA GLU A 11 0.84 -7.31 -0.08
C GLU A 11 -0.33 -6.47 0.46
N SER A 12 -0.20 -5.15 0.47
CA SER A 12 -1.27 -4.27 0.96
C SER A 12 -2.48 -4.23 0.03
N ILE A 13 -2.30 -4.50 -1.27
CA ILE A 13 -3.36 -4.28 -2.27
C ILE A 13 -4.17 -5.53 -2.63
N TYR A 14 -3.63 -6.73 -2.42
CA TYR A 14 -4.38 -7.97 -2.63
C TYR A 14 -5.03 -8.47 -1.34
N CYS A 15 -6.28 -8.92 -1.43
CA CYS A 15 -6.98 -9.57 -0.31
C CYS A 15 -6.84 -11.10 -0.40
N THR A 16 -6.95 -11.83 0.71
CA THR A 16 -6.64 -13.27 0.75
C THR A 16 -7.87 -14.16 0.78
N GLY A 17 -8.78 -13.95 1.73
CA GLY A 17 -10.02 -14.71 1.79
C GLY A 17 -11.07 -14.17 0.82
N SER A 18 -11.45 -12.90 1.00
CA SER A 18 -12.41 -12.20 0.14
C SER A 18 -11.70 -11.26 -0.82
N ASP A 19 -11.74 -11.52 -2.13
CA ASP A 19 -11.13 -10.65 -3.13
C ASP A 19 -11.95 -9.35 -3.32
N LEU A 20 -11.67 -8.36 -2.49
CA LEU A 20 -12.40 -7.08 -2.52
C LEU A 20 -12.09 -6.28 -3.79
N LEU A 21 -10.89 -6.42 -4.37
CA LEU A 21 -10.48 -5.63 -5.54
C LEU A 21 -11.24 -6.09 -6.79
N SER A 22 -11.29 -7.40 -7.04
CA SER A 22 -12.02 -7.94 -8.18
C SER A 22 -13.53 -7.66 -8.09
N ASN A 23 -14.08 -7.56 -6.87
CA ASN A 23 -15.50 -7.31 -6.67
C ASN A 23 -15.92 -5.85 -6.84
N LEU A 24 -15.01 -4.89 -7.04
CA LEU A 24 -15.34 -3.46 -7.06
C LEU A 24 -16.36 -3.11 -8.15
N ASN A 25 -16.29 -3.75 -9.32
CA ASN A 25 -17.22 -3.51 -10.43
C ASN A 25 -18.64 -4.03 -10.19
N SER A 26 -18.85 -4.88 -9.18
CA SER A 26 -20.18 -5.47 -8.90
C SER A 26 -21.19 -4.47 -8.34
N GLY A 27 -20.73 -3.30 -7.90
CA GLY A 27 -21.58 -2.22 -7.40
C GLY A 27 -22.53 -1.68 -8.47
N LYS A 28 -23.84 -1.80 -8.23
CA LYS A 28 -24.90 -1.40 -9.17
C LYS A 28 -25.02 0.11 -9.35
N THR A 29 -24.75 0.86 -8.29
CA THR A 29 -24.80 2.34 -8.29
C THR A 29 -23.41 2.92 -8.02
N PRO A 30 -23.14 4.18 -8.41
CA PRO A 30 -21.90 4.87 -8.02
C PRO A 30 -21.62 4.83 -6.51
N LEU A 31 -22.67 4.93 -5.69
CA LEU A 31 -22.55 4.88 -4.24
C LEU A 31 -22.19 3.48 -3.73
N ASP A 32 -22.75 2.42 -4.33
CA ASP A 32 -22.38 1.04 -3.99
C ASP A 32 -20.92 0.76 -4.36
N ARG A 33 -20.46 1.22 -5.54
CA ARG A 33 -19.05 1.08 -5.94
C ARG A 33 -18.12 1.84 -5.01
N LEU A 34 -18.44 3.08 -4.65
CA LEU A 34 -17.64 3.82 -3.67
C LEU A 34 -17.59 3.10 -2.30
N LEU A 35 -18.67 2.47 -1.86
CA LEU A 35 -18.66 1.66 -0.62
C LEU A 35 -17.73 0.46 -0.70
N LEU A 36 -17.67 -0.22 -1.86
CA LEU A 36 -16.73 -1.30 -2.11
C LEU A 36 -15.27 -0.78 -2.15
N VAL A 37 -15.03 0.38 -2.79
CA VAL A 37 -13.72 1.03 -2.81
C VAL A 37 -13.27 1.43 -1.41
N VAL A 38 -14.19 1.94 -0.56
CA VAL A 38 -13.92 2.21 0.85
C VAL A 38 -13.51 0.95 1.59
N ALA A 39 -14.25 -0.15 1.44
CA ALA A 39 -13.93 -1.42 2.07
C ALA A 39 -12.55 -1.95 1.66
N TRP A 40 -12.25 -1.96 0.37
CA TRP A 40 -10.95 -2.35 -0.16
C TRP A 40 -9.84 -1.43 0.35
N THR A 41 -10.06 -0.12 0.38
CA THR A 41 -9.07 0.86 0.89
C THR A 41 -8.76 0.64 2.37
N ILE A 42 -9.79 0.39 3.20
CA ILE A 42 -9.60 0.02 4.61
C ILE A 42 -8.75 -1.23 4.72
N SER A 43 -9.02 -2.24 3.88
CA SER A 43 -8.23 -3.47 3.89
C SER A 43 -6.74 -3.18 3.72
N THR A 44 -6.36 -2.22 2.87
CA THR A 44 -4.94 -1.92 2.61
C THR A 44 -4.16 -1.45 3.84
N THR A 45 -4.85 -1.07 4.92
CA THR A 45 -4.25 -0.84 6.23
C THR A 45 -4.03 -2.17 6.97
N ARG A 46 -2.81 -2.70 6.89
CA ARG A 46 -2.45 -3.95 7.57
C ARG A 46 -1.93 -3.69 8.99
N PRO A 47 -2.25 -4.55 9.97
CA PRO A 47 -1.57 -4.55 11.26
C PRO A 47 -0.08 -4.83 11.08
N LEU A 48 0.77 -3.95 11.60
CA LEU A 48 2.22 -4.13 11.58
C LEU A 48 2.70 -4.78 12.90
N ARG A 49 3.76 -5.57 12.81
CA ARG A 49 4.45 -6.09 13.99
C ARG A 49 5.45 -5.06 14.48
N PHE A 50 5.30 -4.65 15.73
CA PHE A 50 6.28 -3.78 16.38
C PHE A 50 7.66 -4.44 16.40
N GLY A 51 8.72 -3.65 16.19
CA GLY A 51 10.11 -4.13 16.21
C GLY A 51 10.58 -4.81 14.92
N VAL A 52 9.74 -4.89 13.88
CA VAL A 52 10.13 -5.45 12.57
C VAL A 52 10.09 -4.34 11.53
N ALA A 53 11.25 -4.03 10.95
CA ALA A 53 11.37 -3.11 9.83
C ALA A 53 11.58 -3.91 8.52
N PRO A 54 10.93 -3.53 7.41
CA PRO A 54 11.25 -4.08 6.11
C PRO A 54 12.62 -3.58 5.62
N TYR A 55 13.17 -4.27 4.63
CA TYR A 55 14.38 -3.80 3.95
C TYR A 55 14.07 -2.51 3.19
N ASN A 56 14.99 -1.54 3.27
CA ASN A 56 14.91 -0.33 2.45
C ASN A 56 15.32 -0.70 1.02
N PRO A 57 14.43 -0.58 0.01
CA PRO A 57 14.74 -1.05 -1.33
C PRO A 57 15.92 -0.28 -1.94
N THR A 58 16.74 -1.00 -2.70
CA THR A 58 17.84 -0.39 -3.47
C THR A 58 17.29 0.36 -4.68
N LEU A 59 18.00 1.37 -5.18
CA LEU A 59 17.56 2.15 -6.34
C LEU A 59 17.44 1.24 -7.59
N GLY A 60 16.26 1.18 -8.21
CA GLY A 60 15.98 0.28 -9.34
C GLY A 60 15.57 -1.14 -8.94
N GLU A 61 15.46 -1.44 -7.64
CA GLU A 61 14.86 -2.69 -7.17
C GLU A 61 13.41 -2.79 -7.66
N THR A 62 13.01 -3.99 -8.09
CA THR A 62 11.66 -4.28 -8.58
C THR A 62 10.95 -5.28 -7.68
N HIS A 63 9.62 -5.32 -7.77
CA HIS A 63 8.82 -6.46 -7.32
C HIS A 63 7.68 -6.74 -8.29
N HIS A 64 7.66 -7.93 -8.90
CA HIS A 64 6.66 -8.33 -9.90
C HIS A 64 5.97 -9.61 -9.45
N VAL A 65 4.65 -9.53 -9.23
CA VAL A 65 3.88 -10.59 -8.57
C VAL A 65 2.43 -10.63 -9.06
N SER A 66 1.89 -11.85 -9.19
CA SER A 66 0.50 -12.09 -9.59
C SER A 66 -0.32 -12.73 -8.48
N LYS A 67 -1.58 -12.33 -8.39
CA LYS A 67 -2.59 -12.97 -7.55
C LYS A 67 -3.89 -13.13 -8.33
N GLY A 68 -4.26 -14.36 -8.67
CA GLY A 68 -5.40 -14.58 -9.56
C GLY A 68 -5.21 -13.79 -10.85
N ASN A 69 -6.12 -12.85 -11.13
CA ASN A 69 -6.08 -11.98 -12.30
C ASN A 69 -5.29 -10.68 -12.10
N LEU A 70 -5.00 -10.32 -10.85
CA LEU A 70 -4.29 -9.10 -10.50
C LEU A 70 -2.79 -9.29 -10.67
N ASN A 71 -2.19 -8.55 -11.60
CA ASN A 71 -0.74 -8.51 -11.82
C ASN A 71 -0.20 -7.18 -11.31
N VAL A 72 0.90 -7.22 -10.55
CA VAL A 72 1.42 -6.05 -9.83
C VAL A 72 2.91 -5.92 -10.04
N LEU A 73 3.33 -4.71 -10.40
CA LEU A 73 4.71 -4.32 -10.61
C LEU A 73 5.04 -3.12 -9.71
N LEU A 74 6.15 -3.23 -9.00
CA LEU A 74 6.75 -2.13 -8.25
C LEU A 74 8.18 -1.89 -8.69
N GLU A 75 8.61 -0.64 -8.58
CA GLU A 75 10.00 -0.23 -8.77
C GLU A 75 10.37 0.82 -7.71
N GLN A 76 11.57 0.70 -7.13
CA GLN A 76 12.16 1.77 -6.32
C GLN A 76 12.74 2.84 -7.25
N VAL A 77 11.96 3.89 -7.48
CA VAL A 77 12.26 4.94 -8.47
C VAL A 77 13.18 6.03 -7.93
N SER A 78 13.27 6.19 -6.60
CA SER A 78 14.22 7.10 -5.93
C SER A 78 14.66 6.53 -4.58
N HIS A 79 15.91 6.78 -4.16
CA HIS A 79 16.44 6.33 -2.86
C HIS A 79 16.62 7.47 -1.85
N HIS A 80 16.94 8.68 -2.32
CA HIS A 80 17.11 9.87 -1.49
C HIS A 80 16.39 11.08 -2.14
N PRO A 81 15.13 11.38 -1.77
CA PRO A 81 14.29 10.66 -0.79
C PRO A 81 13.79 9.30 -1.33
N PRO A 82 13.37 8.36 -0.45
CA PRO A 82 12.84 7.08 -0.88
C PRO A 82 11.47 7.24 -1.53
N VAL A 83 11.35 6.77 -2.77
CA VAL A 83 10.08 6.73 -3.52
C VAL A 83 9.97 5.39 -4.25
N SER A 84 8.82 4.74 -4.11
CA SER A 84 8.49 3.51 -4.83
C SER A 84 7.24 3.75 -5.67
N ALA A 85 7.27 3.34 -6.94
CA ALA A 85 6.11 3.38 -7.81
C ALA A 85 5.48 1.98 -7.89
N LEU A 86 4.15 1.92 -7.92
CA LEU A 86 3.37 0.69 -8.06
C LEU A 86 2.39 0.86 -9.22
N TYR A 87 2.30 -0.16 -10.06
CA TYR A 87 1.22 -0.34 -11.02
C TYR A 87 0.62 -1.73 -10.86
N GLY A 88 -0.70 -1.81 -10.75
CA GLY A 88 -1.45 -3.06 -10.68
C GLY A 88 -2.56 -3.08 -11.71
N THR A 89 -2.71 -4.20 -12.41
CA THR A 89 -3.77 -4.39 -13.42
C THR A 89 -4.49 -5.70 -13.22
N ASP A 90 -5.82 -5.65 -13.22
CA ASP A 90 -6.68 -6.81 -13.36
C ASP A 90 -7.37 -6.74 -14.73
N HIS A 91 -6.95 -7.60 -15.65
CA HIS A 91 -7.49 -7.62 -17.01
C HIS A 91 -8.92 -8.14 -17.09
N GLN A 92 -9.27 -9.09 -16.23
CA GLN A 92 -10.59 -9.71 -16.27
C GLN A 92 -11.64 -8.72 -15.76
N GLU A 93 -11.32 -7.98 -14.71
CA GLU A 93 -12.20 -6.97 -14.13
C GLU A 93 -11.98 -5.58 -14.76
N ASN A 94 -11.00 -5.41 -15.65
CA ASN A 94 -10.69 -4.13 -16.29
C ASN A 94 -10.44 -3.02 -15.24
N ILE A 95 -9.57 -3.32 -14.28
CA ILE A 95 -9.18 -2.44 -13.18
C ILE A 95 -7.70 -2.08 -13.32
N ASP A 96 -7.39 -0.80 -13.19
CA ASP A 96 -6.03 -0.28 -13.12
C ASP A 96 -5.80 0.45 -11.79
N MET A 97 -4.62 0.32 -11.22
CA MET A 97 -4.25 1.07 -10.03
C MET A 97 -2.81 1.53 -10.10
N THR A 98 -2.59 2.81 -9.83
CA THR A 98 -1.26 3.39 -9.64
C THR A 98 -1.11 3.90 -8.21
N TRP A 99 0.08 3.73 -7.65
CA TRP A 99 0.40 4.30 -6.35
C TRP A 99 1.87 4.70 -6.28
N CYS A 100 2.11 5.99 -6.09
CA CYS A 100 3.41 6.51 -5.74
C CYS A 100 3.55 6.55 -4.21
N HIS A 101 4.46 5.75 -3.65
CA HIS A 101 4.76 5.74 -2.22
C HIS A 101 5.97 6.62 -1.93
N SER A 102 5.76 7.73 -1.22
CA SER A 102 6.82 8.65 -0.76
C SER A 102 6.75 8.81 0.76
N PRO A 103 7.21 7.81 1.54
CA PRO A 103 7.18 7.88 2.99
C PRO A 103 8.18 8.90 3.56
N VAL A 104 7.71 9.79 4.43
CA VAL A 104 8.53 10.75 5.16
C VAL A 104 8.34 10.54 6.65
N SER A 105 9.41 10.09 7.32
CA SER A 105 9.40 9.76 8.74
C SER A 105 9.97 10.91 9.57
N LYS A 106 9.31 11.22 10.69
CA LYS A 106 9.74 12.19 11.69
C LYS A 106 9.79 11.54 13.08
N PHE A 107 10.93 11.68 13.75
CA PHE A 107 11.07 11.27 15.15
C PHE A 107 10.59 12.39 16.09
N ASN A 108 9.69 12.05 17.01
CA ASN A 108 9.06 12.96 17.96
C ASN A 108 9.46 12.62 19.41
N GLY A 109 10.63 12.01 19.63
CA GLY A 109 11.13 11.62 20.95
C GLY A 109 10.57 10.26 21.43
N THR A 110 9.27 10.16 21.64
CA THR A 110 8.62 8.92 22.13
C THR A 110 7.96 8.09 21.02
N SER A 111 7.96 8.61 19.80
CA SER A 111 7.34 7.97 18.63
C SER A 111 8.03 8.39 17.33
N ILE A 112 7.83 7.59 16.29
CA ILE A 112 8.14 7.91 14.90
C ILE A 112 6.82 8.01 14.16
N GLU A 113 6.57 9.13 13.50
CA GLU A 113 5.42 9.31 12.61
C GLU A 113 5.90 9.33 11.17
N THR A 114 5.36 8.44 10.35
CA THR A 114 5.63 8.34 8.92
C THR A 114 4.40 8.78 8.13
N LYS A 115 4.53 9.92 7.45
CA LYS A 115 3.53 10.39 6.48
C LYS A 115 3.78 9.70 5.15
N VAL A 116 2.75 9.07 4.59
CA VAL A 116 2.85 8.39 3.29
C VAL A 116 2.32 9.35 2.23
N HIS A 117 3.24 10.09 1.60
CA HIS A 117 2.92 10.98 0.48
C HIS A 117 2.85 10.22 -0.84
N GLY A 118 2.37 10.92 -1.87
CA GLY A 118 2.30 10.44 -3.24
C GLY A 118 0.88 9.99 -3.62
N LYS A 119 0.62 10.09 -4.92
CA LYS A 119 -0.72 9.90 -5.49
C LYS A 119 -1.09 8.42 -5.52
N ARG A 120 -2.31 8.08 -5.08
CA ARG A 120 -2.93 6.76 -5.29
C ARG A 120 -4.20 6.94 -6.12
N GLN A 121 -4.26 6.24 -7.23
CA GLN A 121 -5.42 6.22 -8.12
C GLN A 121 -5.85 4.79 -8.39
N LEU A 122 -7.16 4.57 -8.38
CA LEU A 122 -7.81 3.32 -8.78
C LEU A 122 -8.84 3.64 -9.86
N LYS A 123 -8.79 2.94 -10.98
CA LYS A 123 -9.69 3.14 -12.11
C LYS A 123 -10.57 1.91 -12.29
N LEU A 124 -11.88 2.13 -12.32
CA LEU A 124 -12.86 1.13 -12.72
C LEU A 124 -13.27 1.45 -14.16
N ASN A 125 -12.52 0.91 -15.12
CA ASN A 125 -12.65 1.32 -16.53
C ASN A 125 -14.04 0.99 -17.09
N ASN A 126 -14.69 -0.07 -16.60
CA ASN A 126 -16.05 -0.45 -16.98
C ASN A 126 -17.11 0.63 -16.67
N HIS A 127 -16.83 1.51 -15.72
CA HIS A 127 -17.73 2.58 -15.28
C HIS A 127 -17.21 3.98 -15.64
N GLY A 128 -16.00 4.09 -16.20
CA GLY A 128 -15.35 5.37 -16.44
C GLY A 128 -15.05 6.15 -15.16
N GLU A 129 -14.81 5.46 -14.04
CA GLU A 129 -14.63 6.09 -12.73
C GLU A 129 -13.16 6.06 -12.29
N THR A 130 -12.64 7.21 -11.85
CA THR A 130 -11.31 7.32 -11.24
C THR A 130 -11.44 7.73 -9.78
N TYR A 131 -10.96 6.88 -8.89
CA TYR A 131 -10.92 7.11 -7.45
C TYR A 131 -9.52 7.60 -7.07
N GLU A 132 -9.41 8.85 -6.63
CA GLU A 132 -8.19 9.42 -6.07
C GLU A 132 -8.24 9.33 -4.55
N MET A 133 -7.16 8.87 -3.93
CA MET A 133 -7.11 8.71 -2.48
C MET A 133 -5.72 8.97 -1.90
N ASN A 134 -5.68 9.44 -0.65
CA ASN A 134 -4.45 9.57 0.13
C ASN A 134 -4.29 8.36 1.08
N SER A 135 -3.31 8.42 1.97
CA SER A 135 -3.01 7.37 2.94
C SER A 135 -3.06 7.90 4.38
N PRO A 136 -3.41 7.06 5.36
CA PRO A 136 -3.22 7.39 6.76
C PRO A 136 -1.73 7.39 7.11
N ASN A 137 -1.36 8.06 8.20
CA ASN A 137 0.00 8.08 8.71
C ASN A 137 0.26 6.82 9.53
N LEU A 138 1.48 6.29 9.46
CA LEU A 138 1.94 5.24 10.34
C LEU A 138 2.64 5.85 11.56
N VAL A 139 2.18 5.52 12.75
CA VAL A 139 2.83 5.90 14.01
C VAL A 139 3.41 4.66 14.66
N ILE A 140 4.72 4.67 14.89
CA ILE A 140 5.45 3.69 15.70
C ILE A 140 5.72 4.35 17.05
N ARG A 141 4.99 3.93 18.09
CA ARG A 141 5.17 4.40 19.46
C ARG A 141 6.22 3.55 20.15
N ILE A 142 7.20 4.20 20.78
CA ILE A 142 8.30 3.54 21.53
C ILE A 142 8.00 3.60 23.03
N LEU A 143 7.52 4.74 23.53
CA LEU A 143 7.18 4.97 24.94
C LEU A 143 5.76 5.57 25.09
N PRO A 144 5.07 5.35 26.22
CA PRO A 144 5.39 4.40 27.28
C PRO A 144 5.00 2.96 26.94
N ILE A 145 4.03 2.78 26.04
CA ILE A 145 3.57 1.46 25.57
C ILE A 145 3.99 1.32 24.10
N PRO A 146 4.93 0.40 23.79
CA PRO A 146 5.34 0.14 22.43
C PRO A 146 4.19 -0.35 21.55
N GLY A 147 4.14 0.11 20.30
CA GLY A 147 3.12 -0.34 19.36
C GLY A 147 3.14 0.41 18.03
N THR A 148 2.34 -0.07 17.09
CA THR A 148 2.16 0.56 15.78
C THR A 148 0.68 0.86 15.54
N GLU A 149 0.37 2.04 15.03
CA GLU A 149 -1.00 2.47 14.75
C GLU A 149 -1.06 3.27 13.45
N TRP A 150 -2.12 3.05 12.66
CA TRP A 150 -2.49 3.93 11.56
C TRP A 150 -3.36 5.05 12.11
N VAL A 151 -3.05 6.30 11.79
CA VAL A 151 -3.75 7.49 12.30
C VAL A 151 -3.95 8.53 11.20
N GLY A 152 -4.90 9.44 11.42
CA GLY A 152 -5.12 10.60 10.56
C GLY A 152 -6.25 10.40 9.55
N ASN A 153 -6.37 11.35 8.62
CA ASN A 153 -7.48 11.44 7.69
C ASN A 153 -7.16 10.76 6.36
N LEU A 154 -8.11 9.96 5.88
CA LEU A 154 -8.10 9.35 4.57
C LEU A 154 -9.33 9.83 3.79
N THR A 155 -9.11 10.39 2.61
CA THR A 155 -10.14 10.84 1.69
C THR A 155 -10.09 10.00 0.42
N ILE A 156 -11.25 9.55 -0.05
CA ILE A 156 -11.44 8.89 -1.35
C ILE A 156 -12.41 9.76 -2.15
N ARG A 157 -12.02 10.18 -3.34
CA ARG A 157 -12.83 11.06 -4.20
C ARG A 157 -12.93 10.47 -5.60
N CYS A 158 -14.15 10.42 -6.12
CA CYS A 158 -14.39 10.17 -7.54
C CYS A 158 -15.04 11.41 -8.14
N ARG A 159 -14.34 12.06 -9.07
CA ARG A 159 -14.79 13.35 -9.64
C ARG A 159 -15.97 13.14 -10.58
N GLU A 160 -15.96 12.04 -11.32
CA GLU A 160 -16.96 11.69 -12.33
C GLU A 160 -18.35 11.45 -11.71
N THR A 161 -18.38 10.96 -10.47
CA THR A 161 -19.63 10.70 -9.72
C THR A 161 -19.97 11.80 -8.72
N GLY A 162 -19.04 12.71 -8.44
CA GLY A 162 -19.19 13.75 -7.42
C GLY A 162 -19.18 13.23 -5.98
N LEU A 163 -18.90 11.94 -5.75
CA LEU A 163 -18.95 11.33 -4.42
C LEU A 163 -17.59 11.38 -3.71
N VAL A 164 -17.64 11.60 -2.38
CA VAL A 164 -16.47 11.67 -1.52
C VAL A 164 -16.69 10.84 -0.26
N ALA A 165 -15.71 10.01 0.10
CA ALA A 165 -15.62 9.39 1.41
C ALA A 165 -14.50 10.04 2.23
N GLU A 166 -14.79 10.39 3.48
CA GLU A 166 -13.82 10.86 4.46
C GLU A 166 -13.80 9.89 5.64
N LEU A 167 -12.61 9.39 5.96
CA LEU A 167 -12.34 8.46 7.05
C LEU A 167 -11.30 9.09 7.99
N ASN A 168 -11.46 8.84 9.28
CA ASN A 168 -10.55 9.25 10.33
C ASN A 168 -10.11 8.02 11.12
N TYR A 169 -8.83 7.69 11.01
CA TYR A 169 -8.17 6.68 11.81
C TYR A 169 -7.79 7.32 13.14
N MET A 170 -8.50 6.94 14.20
CA MET A 170 -8.36 7.59 15.50
C MET A 170 -7.14 7.07 16.25
N SER A 171 -6.31 7.99 16.73
CA SER A 171 -5.20 7.67 17.63
C SER A 171 -5.72 7.22 18.99
N GLN A 172 -5.00 6.30 19.62
CA GLN A 172 -5.20 6.03 21.04
C GLN A 172 -4.95 7.28 21.90
N SER A 173 -5.73 7.42 22.97
CA SER A 173 -5.50 8.43 24.00
C SER A 173 -4.22 8.12 24.79
N PHE A 174 -3.50 9.18 25.19
CA PHE A 174 -2.18 9.15 25.82
C PHE A 174 -2.08 8.27 27.08
N LEU A 175 -3.19 7.99 27.76
CA LEU A 175 -3.22 7.26 29.03
C LEU A 175 -3.65 5.79 28.92
N GLY A 176 -3.88 5.24 27.72
CA GLY A 176 -4.14 3.79 27.54
C GLY A 176 -5.45 3.25 28.15
N PHE A 177 -6.23 4.06 28.85
CA PHE A 177 -7.51 3.70 29.49
C PHE A 177 -8.75 3.82 28.57
N GLY A 178 -8.56 4.01 27.27
CA GLY A 178 -9.66 4.19 26.32
C GLY A 178 -10.16 2.89 25.68
N ALA A 179 -11.45 2.61 25.82
CA ALA A 179 -12.18 1.65 24.98
C ALA A 179 -12.25 2.18 23.53
N GLY A 180 -11.20 1.93 22.73
CA GLY A 180 -11.20 2.41 21.35
C GLY A 180 -9.91 2.29 20.55
N ARG A 181 -9.11 1.24 20.76
CA ARG A 181 -7.93 1.00 19.89
C ARG A 181 -8.37 0.81 18.44
N ARG A 182 -7.62 1.38 17.49
CA ARG A 182 -7.80 1.14 16.04
C ARG A 182 -9.20 1.46 15.52
N GLN A 183 -9.87 2.41 16.15
CA GLN A 183 -11.19 2.84 15.70
C GLN A 183 -11.07 3.67 14.42
N ILE A 184 -12.09 3.54 13.59
CA ILE A 184 -12.27 4.32 12.38
C ILE A 184 -13.68 4.92 12.39
N LYS A 185 -13.77 6.20 12.03
CA LYS A 185 -15.04 6.90 11.81
C LYS A 185 -15.00 7.60 10.47
N GLY A 186 -16.15 7.78 9.83
CA GLY A 186 -16.19 8.45 8.55
C GLY A 186 -17.59 8.75 8.05
N LYS A 187 -17.62 9.30 6.85
CA LYS A 187 -18.85 9.66 6.14
C LYS A 187 -18.65 9.56 4.64
N ILE A 188 -19.73 9.30 3.93
CA ILE A 188 -19.81 9.47 2.48
C ILE A 188 -20.81 10.58 2.20
N TYR A 189 -20.44 11.51 1.33
CA TYR A 189 -21.28 12.63 0.94
C TYR A 189 -21.15 12.95 -0.54
N ASP A 190 -22.18 13.61 -1.05
CA ASP A 190 -22.18 14.20 -2.38
C ASP A 190 -21.49 15.57 -2.32
N SER A 191 -20.46 15.79 -3.13
CA SER A 191 -19.60 16.97 -3.03
C SER A 191 -20.27 18.27 -3.51
N LEU A 192 -21.31 18.19 -4.33
CA LEU A 192 -22.03 19.37 -4.82
C LEU A 192 -23.06 19.83 -3.79
N SER A 193 -23.91 18.91 -3.33
CA SER A 193 -24.98 19.20 -2.37
C SER A 193 -24.52 19.20 -0.92
N GLN A 194 -23.31 18.71 -0.63
CA GLN A 194 -22.78 18.49 0.73
C GLN A 194 -23.64 17.55 1.59
N LYS A 195 -24.58 16.81 0.97
CA LYS A 195 -25.49 15.90 1.67
C LYS A 195 -24.74 14.64 2.10
N ILE A 196 -24.76 14.37 3.42
CA ILE A 196 -24.23 13.12 3.97
C ILE A 196 -25.19 11.97 3.62
N LEU A 197 -24.68 10.99 2.89
CA LEU A 197 -25.42 9.80 2.42
C LEU A 197 -25.26 8.63 3.39
N HIS A 198 -24.05 8.45 3.94
CA HIS A 198 -23.72 7.36 4.83
C HIS A 198 -22.75 7.80 5.93
N LYS A 199 -22.85 7.16 7.10
CA LYS A 199 -21.86 7.23 8.18
C LYS A 199 -21.14 5.90 8.29
N ILE A 200 -19.84 5.95 8.55
CA ILE A 200 -18.96 4.77 8.66
C ILE A 200 -18.40 4.74 10.08
N GLU A 201 -18.43 3.58 10.71
CA GLU A 201 -17.83 3.38 12.03
C GLU A 201 -17.39 1.94 12.26
N GLY A 202 -16.38 1.76 13.09
CA GLY A 202 -15.94 0.44 13.53
C GLY A 202 -14.47 0.43 13.89
N HIS A 203 -13.83 -0.71 13.64
CA HIS A 203 -12.41 -0.93 13.90
C HIS A 203 -11.75 -1.51 12.64
N TRP A 204 -10.71 -0.87 12.13
CA TRP A 204 -10.07 -1.26 10.86
C TRP A 204 -9.33 -2.60 10.95
N ASP A 205 -9.06 -3.11 12.15
CA ASP A 205 -8.49 -4.43 12.41
C ASP A 205 -9.54 -5.50 12.76
N ARG A 206 -10.84 -5.15 12.74
CA ARG A 206 -11.97 -6.05 13.01
C ARG A 206 -13.06 -5.80 11.98
N THR A 207 -14.19 -5.25 12.40
CA THR A 207 -15.35 -5.03 11.56
C THR A 207 -15.60 -3.53 11.39
N VAL A 208 -15.91 -3.11 10.18
CA VAL A 208 -16.37 -1.75 9.85
C VAL A 208 -17.76 -1.83 9.24
N LYS A 209 -18.64 -0.96 9.73
CA LYS A 209 -20.03 -0.88 9.31
C LYS A 209 -20.34 0.46 8.67
N VAL A 210 -21.38 0.46 7.86
CA VAL A 210 -21.96 1.66 7.28
C VAL A 210 -23.43 1.75 7.67
N LYS A 211 -23.88 2.96 8.00
CA LYS A 211 -25.28 3.28 8.28
C LYS A 211 -25.77 4.34 7.29
N SER A 212 -26.87 4.05 6.60
CA SER A 212 -27.51 5.01 5.71
C SER A 212 -28.14 6.16 6.51
N THR A 213 -28.10 7.38 5.97
CA THR A 213 -28.78 8.53 6.59
C THR A 213 -30.25 8.62 6.19
N SER A 214 -30.63 8.06 5.04
CA SER A 214 -32.00 8.06 4.52
C SER A 214 -32.79 6.81 4.90
N LYS A 215 -32.10 5.69 5.14
CA LYS A 215 -32.70 4.42 5.57
C LYS A 215 -32.17 4.04 6.95
N ALA A 216 -33.00 3.44 7.80
CA ALA A 216 -32.58 2.86 9.07
C ALA A 216 -31.85 1.51 8.86
N GLU A 217 -30.97 1.43 7.85
CA GLU A 217 -30.23 0.24 7.47
C GLU A 217 -28.76 0.39 7.86
N GLU A 218 -28.25 -0.62 8.56
CA GLU A 218 -26.83 -0.78 8.90
C GLU A 218 -26.33 -2.07 8.25
N ARG A 219 -25.16 -2.02 7.59
CA ARG A 219 -24.51 -3.21 7.03
C ARG A 219 -23.01 -3.21 7.30
N VAL A 220 -22.43 -4.40 7.44
CA VAL A 220 -20.98 -4.59 7.49
C VAL A 220 -20.42 -4.40 6.09
N ILE A 221 -19.38 -3.59 5.95
CA ILE A 221 -18.68 -3.38 4.66
C ILE A 221 -17.30 -4.02 4.63
N TYR A 222 -16.73 -4.34 5.80
CA TYR A 222 -15.42 -4.95 5.91
C TYR A 222 -15.32 -5.77 7.20
N ASP A 223 -14.83 -7.00 7.09
CA ASP A 223 -14.37 -7.84 8.20
C ASP A 223 -12.91 -8.25 7.95
N ALA A 224 -12.01 -7.76 8.80
CA ALA A 224 -10.59 -8.02 8.74
C ALA A 224 -10.27 -9.53 8.74
N ARG A 225 -11.00 -10.34 9.51
CA ARG A 225 -10.73 -11.78 9.57
C ARG A 225 -11.01 -12.46 8.23
N GLU A 226 -12.05 -12.06 7.52
CA GLU A 226 -12.36 -12.61 6.20
C GLU A 226 -11.39 -12.13 5.12
N VAL A 227 -10.95 -10.88 5.22
CA VAL A 227 -10.21 -10.22 4.13
C VAL A 227 -8.70 -10.46 4.22
N ILE A 228 -8.13 -10.45 5.43
CA ILE A 228 -6.67 -10.46 5.64
C ILE A 228 -6.12 -11.77 6.20
N SER A 229 -6.98 -12.68 6.68
CA SER A 229 -6.51 -13.97 7.20
C SER A 229 -6.00 -14.89 6.08
N GLY A 230 -5.01 -15.71 6.39
CA GLY A 230 -4.48 -16.68 5.42
C GLY A 230 -3.56 -16.09 4.36
N LEU A 231 -2.95 -14.91 4.59
CA LEU A 231 -1.88 -14.41 3.73
C LEU A 231 -0.73 -15.42 3.65
N LYS A 232 -0.53 -15.97 2.45
CA LYS A 232 0.55 -16.88 2.13
C LYS A 232 1.72 -16.11 1.53
N ALA A 233 2.92 -16.60 1.79
CA ALA A 233 4.11 -16.12 1.09
C ALA A 233 3.91 -16.34 -0.42
N PRO A 234 4.23 -15.35 -1.27
CA PRO A 234 4.37 -15.58 -2.69
C PRO A 234 5.41 -16.67 -2.96
N ILE A 235 5.20 -17.45 -4.02
CA ILE A 235 6.12 -18.49 -4.50
C ILE A 235 6.66 -18.11 -5.88
N VAL A 236 7.93 -18.46 -6.13
CA VAL A 236 8.53 -18.34 -7.46
C VAL A 236 8.11 -19.56 -8.27
N LYS A 237 7.33 -19.35 -9.34
CA LYS A 237 6.92 -20.43 -10.27
C LYS A 237 7.90 -20.59 -11.42
N GLU A 238 8.47 -19.48 -11.90
CA GLU A 238 9.36 -19.44 -13.06
C GLU A 238 10.68 -18.75 -12.68
N PRO A 239 11.64 -19.47 -12.05
CA PRO A 239 12.89 -18.87 -11.57
C PRO A 239 13.69 -18.15 -12.66
N GLU A 240 13.74 -18.72 -13.87
CA GLU A 240 14.48 -18.16 -15.02
C GLU A 240 13.87 -16.85 -15.55
N SER A 241 12.57 -16.63 -15.27
CA SER A 241 11.83 -15.44 -15.69
C SER A 241 11.92 -14.30 -14.66
N VAL A 242 12.55 -14.54 -13.49
CA VAL A 242 12.72 -13.53 -12.43
C VAL A 242 13.83 -12.55 -12.81
N TRP A 243 13.53 -11.25 -12.81
CA TRP A 243 14.52 -10.23 -13.13
C TRP A 243 15.64 -10.15 -12.09
N PRO A 244 16.88 -9.82 -12.48
CA PRO A 244 17.98 -9.60 -11.53
C PRO A 244 17.73 -8.47 -10.53
N THR A 245 16.82 -7.56 -10.84
CA THR A 245 16.39 -6.45 -9.97
C THR A 245 15.30 -6.87 -8.98
N GLU A 246 14.80 -8.10 -9.05
CA GLU A 246 13.75 -8.58 -8.15
C GLU A 246 14.24 -8.66 -6.71
N THR A 247 13.42 -8.13 -5.81
CA THR A 247 13.68 -8.07 -4.37
C THR A 247 13.94 -9.44 -3.74
N ALA A 248 13.26 -10.50 -4.18
CA ALA A 248 13.52 -11.86 -3.71
C ALA A 248 14.94 -12.35 -4.05
N LEU A 249 15.55 -11.87 -5.14
CA LEU A 249 16.94 -12.18 -5.49
C LEU A 249 17.91 -11.27 -4.73
N ILE A 250 17.66 -9.94 -4.75
CA ILE A 250 18.54 -8.95 -4.09
C ILE A 250 18.70 -9.25 -2.59
N TRP A 251 17.60 -9.53 -1.91
CA TRP A 251 17.59 -9.75 -0.47
C TRP A 251 17.50 -11.24 -0.08
N GLY A 252 17.70 -12.15 -1.03
CA GLY A 252 17.53 -13.59 -0.83
C GLY A 252 18.46 -14.14 0.27
N GLU A 253 19.74 -13.85 0.18
CA GLU A 253 20.74 -14.30 1.17
C GLU A 253 20.47 -13.73 2.57
N LEU A 254 20.15 -12.43 2.65
CA LEU A 254 19.78 -11.77 3.90
C LEU A 254 18.54 -12.41 4.51
N SER A 255 17.52 -12.68 3.68
CA SER A 255 16.28 -13.30 4.11
C SER A 255 16.52 -14.70 4.68
N GLN A 256 17.32 -15.52 3.99
CA GLN A 256 17.68 -16.85 4.46
C GLN A 256 18.46 -16.80 5.79
N ALA A 257 19.44 -15.91 5.92
CA ALA A 257 20.22 -15.75 7.15
C ALA A 257 19.34 -15.32 8.34
N ILE A 258 18.41 -14.38 8.13
CA ILE A 258 17.45 -13.97 9.18
C ILE A 258 16.53 -15.14 9.57
N LEU A 259 16.04 -15.91 8.58
CA LEU A 259 15.17 -17.06 8.84
C LEU A 259 15.91 -18.18 9.59
N SER A 260 17.19 -18.39 9.32
CA SER A 260 18.05 -19.34 10.04
C SER A 260 18.60 -18.80 11.36
N LYS A 261 18.26 -17.55 11.73
CA LYS A 261 18.77 -16.84 12.93
C LYS A 261 20.30 -16.70 12.96
N ASP A 262 20.93 -16.66 11.79
CA ASP A 262 22.36 -16.41 11.64
C ASP A 262 22.60 -14.90 11.47
N TRP A 263 22.80 -14.22 12.61
CA TRP A 263 22.87 -12.76 12.65
C TRP A 263 24.15 -12.19 12.04
N GLU A 264 25.27 -12.92 12.11
CA GLU A 264 26.53 -12.50 11.50
C GLU A 264 26.44 -12.60 9.98
N LYS A 265 25.93 -13.73 9.46
CA LYS A 265 25.66 -13.86 8.01
C LYS A 265 24.64 -12.84 7.52
N ALA A 266 23.61 -12.55 8.31
CA ALA A 266 22.64 -11.52 7.96
C ALA A 266 23.29 -10.12 7.88
N ARG A 267 24.16 -9.77 8.83
CA ARG A 267 24.87 -8.48 8.79
C ARG A 267 25.75 -8.37 7.54
N GLU A 268 26.48 -9.43 7.19
CA GLU A 268 27.35 -9.45 6.02
C GLU A 268 26.56 -9.38 4.70
N ALA A 269 25.52 -10.20 4.55
CA ALA A 269 24.65 -10.18 3.37
C ALA A 269 24.01 -8.80 3.16
N LYS A 270 23.55 -8.15 4.24
CA LYS A 270 23.02 -6.78 4.17
C LYS A 270 24.09 -5.79 3.71
N LYS A 271 25.30 -5.89 4.25
CA LYS A 271 26.42 -5.00 3.90
C LYS A 271 26.77 -5.13 2.42
N ILE A 272 26.84 -6.35 1.89
CA ILE A 272 27.14 -6.63 0.47
C ILE A 272 26.14 -5.90 -0.46
N VAL A 273 24.84 -6.01 -0.18
CA VAL A 273 23.79 -5.34 -0.97
C VAL A 273 23.95 -3.81 -0.92
N GLU A 274 24.15 -3.25 0.27
CA GLU A 274 24.29 -1.80 0.45
C GLU A 274 25.58 -1.25 -0.18
N GLU A 275 26.70 -1.96 -0.10
CA GLU A 275 27.97 -1.56 -0.70
C GLU A 275 27.90 -1.60 -2.23
N ARG A 276 27.30 -2.66 -2.79
CA ARG A 276 27.04 -2.74 -4.24
C ARG A 276 26.19 -1.57 -4.73
N GLN A 277 25.15 -1.20 -3.98
CA GLN A 277 24.32 -0.04 -4.34
C GLN A 277 25.13 1.27 -4.35
N ARG A 278 26.01 1.48 -3.36
CA ARG A 278 26.89 2.65 -3.30
C ARG A 278 27.90 2.68 -4.45
N GLU A 279 28.46 1.54 -4.82
CA GLU A 279 29.38 1.42 -5.95
C GLU A 279 28.69 1.76 -7.28
N VAL A 280 27.54 1.17 -7.56
CA VAL A 280 26.74 1.48 -8.77
C VAL A 280 26.30 2.95 -8.78
N GLY A 281 26.08 3.57 -7.62
CA GLY A 281 25.88 5.02 -7.50
C GLY A 281 27.09 5.83 -7.96
N ARG A 282 28.28 5.54 -7.39
CA ARG A 282 29.54 6.21 -7.75
C ARG A 282 29.91 6.03 -9.21
N GLU A 283 29.70 4.85 -9.78
CA GLU A 283 29.98 4.59 -11.20
C GLU A 283 29.11 5.44 -12.13
N ARG A 284 27.82 5.57 -11.83
CA ARG A 284 26.90 6.43 -12.60
C ARG A 284 27.30 7.89 -12.51
N GLU A 285 27.63 8.37 -11.30
CA GLU A 285 28.12 9.72 -11.08
C GLU A 285 29.42 9.99 -11.86
N ALA A 286 30.38 9.07 -11.81
CA ALA A 286 31.64 9.18 -12.55
C ALA A 286 31.45 9.23 -14.08
N LYS A 287 30.40 8.60 -14.60
CA LYS A 287 30.01 8.64 -16.03
C LYS A 287 29.14 9.83 -16.39
N GLY A 288 28.68 10.62 -15.42
CA GLY A 288 27.71 11.70 -15.64
C GLY A 288 26.33 11.21 -16.11
N GLU A 289 25.97 9.97 -15.78
CA GLU A 289 24.71 9.35 -16.19
C GLU A 289 23.59 9.71 -15.21
N ASN A 290 22.47 10.20 -15.75
CA ASN A 290 21.27 10.43 -14.95
C ASN A 290 20.50 9.12 -14.73
N TRP A 291 20.06 8.88 -13.49
CA TRP A 291 19.14 7.79 -13.20
C TRP A 291 17.77 8.03 -13.82
N SER A 292 17.23 7.00 -14.48
CA SER A 292 15.84 6.95 -14.93
C SER A 292 15.23 5.58 -14.57
N PRO A 293 14.02 5.55 -14.00
CA PRO A 293 13.31 4.30 -13.76
C PRO A 293 13.00 3.56 -15.07
N LYS A 294 12.96 2.23 -15.00
CA LYS A 294 12.76 1.36 -16.18
C LYS A 294 11.29 1.15 -16.52
N HIS A 295 10.39 1.25 -15.55
CA HIS A 295 8.99 0.87 -15.72
C HIS A 295 8.01 2.04 -15.54
N PHE A 296 8.49 3.18 -15.02
CA PHE A 296 7.66 4.32 -14.67
C PHE A 296 8.24 5.64 -15.20
N VAL A 297 7.35 6.52 -15.65
CA VAL A 297 7.63 7.94 -15.84
C VAL A 297 7.29 8.66 -14.54
N MET A 298 8.25 9.42 -14.03
CA MET A 298 8.12 10.16 -12.77
C MET A 298 7.93 11.65 -13.02
N SER A 299 7.10 12.28 -12.21
CA SER A 299 7.02 13.74 -12.11
C SER A 299 6.98 14.17 -10.65
N TYR A 300 7.50 15.37 -10.39
CA TYR A 300 7.48 15.97 -9.06
C TYR A 300 7.07 17.44 -9.15
N SER A 301 6.13 17.85 -8.30
CA SER A 301 5.84 19.26 -8.07
C SER A 301 5.84 19.56 -6.57
N LYS A 302 6.09 20.83 -6.20
CA LYS A 302 6.07 21.24 -4.79
C LYS A 302 4.66 21.15 -4.17
N GLU A 303 3.62 21.25 -4.99
CA GLU A 303 2.22 21.29 -4.56
C GLU A 303 1.62 19.88 -4.46
N GLU A 304 1.87 19.03 -5.46
CA GLU A 304 1.27 17.69 -5.58
C GLU A 304 2.22 16.57 -5.11
N GLY A 305 3.50 16.88 -4.91
CA GLY A 305 4.52 15.90 -4.55
C GLY A 305 4.91 15.00 -5.73
N TRP A 306 5.24 13.74 -5.42
CA TRP A 306 5.61 12.73 -6.41
C TRP A 306 4.38 12.09 -7.05
N ASP A 307 4.40 12.00 -8.38
CA ASP A 307 3.44 11.25 -9.18
C ASP A 307 4.18 10.28 -10.12
N CYS A 308 3.56 9.14 -10.41
CA CYS A 308 4.12 8.10 -11.25
C CYS A 308 3.09 7.61 -12.27
N SER A 309 3.52 7.43 -13.52
CA SER A 309 2.73 6.80 -14.58
C SER A 309 3.47 5.59 -15.13
N PRO A 310 2.80 4.44 -15.32
CA PRO A 310 3.46 3.28 -15.90
C PRO A 310 3.81 3.54 -17.37
N ILE A 311 4.95 3.03 -17.82
CA ILE A 311 5.36 3.09 -19.24
C ILE A 311 4.53 2.12 -20.08
N GLN A 312 4.22 0.95 -19.52
CA GLN A 312 3.38 -0.06 -20.16
C GLN A 312 1.91 0.16 -19.81
N LYS A 313 1.02 -0.21 -20.75
CA LYS A 313 -0.44 -0.12 -20.57
C LYS A 313 -1.02 -1.20 -19.66
N PHE A 314 -0.26 -2.25 -19.38
CA PHE A 314 -0.68 -3.34 -18.52
C PHE A 314 0.51 -4.01 -17.87
N VAL A 315 0.29 -4.67 -16.72
CA VAL A 315 1.32 -5.48 -16.08
C VAL A 315 1.16 -6.92 -16.54
N PRO A 316 2.19 -7.53 -17.18
CA PRO A 316 2.11 -8.92 -17.60
C PRO A 316 2.05 -9.88 -16.40
N HIS A 317 1.69 -11.14 -16.65
CA HIS A 317 1.79 -12.19 -15.64
C HIS A 317 3.21 -12.27 -15.06
N ALA A 318 3.28 -12.46 -13.76
CA ALA A 318 4.52 -12.46 -13.02
C ALA A 318 5.07 -13.86 -12.79
N PRO A 319 6.41 -14.00 -12.72
CA PRO A 319 7.05 -15.26 -12.35
C PRO A 319 6.83 -15.62 -10.87
N ILE A 320 6.45 -14.64 -10.05
CA ILE A 320 6.10 -14.82 -8.63
C ILE A 320 4.58 -14.78 -8.50
N VAL A 321 4.00 -15.77 -7.82
CA VAL A 321 2.56 -15.83 -7.62
C VAL A 321 2.19 -16.00 -6.15
N THR A 322 1.03 -15.49 -5.77
CA THR A 322 0.42 -15.79 -4.47
C THR A 322 -0.67 -16.84 -4.64
N LEU A 323 -0.74 -17.76 -3.68
CA LEU A 323 -1.71 -18.87 -3.62
C LEU A 323 -3.03 -18.48 -2.95
#